data_AF-A0A4C1Z5I4-F1
#
_entry.id   AF-A0A4C1Z5I4-F1
#
_cell.length_a   1.000
_cell.length_b   1.000
_cell.length_c   1.000
_cell.angle_alpha   90.00
_cell.angle_beta   90.00
_cell.angle_gamma   90.00
#
_symmetry.space_group_name_H-M   'P 1'
#
loop_
_entity.id
_entity.type
_entity.pdbx_description
1 polymer ?
#
loop_
_entity_poly.entity_id
_entity_poly.type
_entity_poly.pdbx_seq_one_letter_code
_entity_poly.pdbx_strand_id
1 'polypeptide(L)'
;MQKILSLLKQFTKPKVLDRIMIVDTLDELHKYIDKDYLPKDYGGTQKSISELSEMLQTEFCKEEMKIFFNETANQKSDEDKRLGEKTVDPFAGSFRQLQLD
;
A
#
# COMPACT_ATOMS: atom_id res chain seq x y z
N MET A 1 3.65 -16.41 12.40
CA MET A 1 3.91 -15.04 11.89
C MET A 1 5.36 -14.77 11.54
N GLN A 2 6.33 -15.04 12.42
CA GLN A 2 7.75 -14.65 12.21
C GLN A 2 8.38 -15.13 10.88
N LYS A 3 8.05 -16.35 10.42
CA LYS A 3 8.55 -16.89 9.14
C LYS A 3 7.98 -16.18 7.90
N ILE A 4 6.75 -15.68 7.97
CA ILE A 4 6.13 -14.90 6.89
C ILE A 4 6.76 -13.50 6.84
N LEU A 5 7.06 -12.94 8.01
CA LEU A 5 7.75 -11.66 8.10
C LEU A 5 9.17 -11.72 7.54
N SER A 6 9.92 -12.79 7.81
CA SER A 6 11.26 -12.97 7.22
C SER A 6 11.22 -13.06 5.69
N LEU A 7 10.18 -13.69 5.14
CA LEU A 7 9.97 -13.76 3.69
C LEU A 7 9.56 -12.40 3.10
N LEU A 8 8.75 -11.60 3.79
CA LEU A 8 8.40 -10.24 3.34
C LEU A 8 9.62 -9.33 3.38
N LYS A 9 10.44 -9.43 4.43
CA LYS A 9 11.66 -8.62 4.65
C LYS A 9 12.66 -8.71 3.50
N GLN A 10 12.76 -9.85 2.83
CA GLN A 10 13.70 -10.00 1.72
C GLN A 10 13.30 -9.21 0.46
N PHE A 11 12.04 -8.79 0.34
CA PHE A 11 11.52 -8.06 -0.82
C PHE A 11 11.08 -6.63 -0.52
N THR A 12 11.06 -6.21 0.75
CA THR A 12 10.65 -4.86 1.14
C THR A 12 11.83 -3.97 1.47
N LYS A 13 11.79 -2.72 1.00
CA LYS A 13 12.80 -1.71 1.34
C LYS A 13 12.79 -1.43 2.84
N PRO A 14 13.94 -1.08 3.47
CA PRO A 14 14.04 -0.79 4.90
C PRO A 14 12.99 0.24 5.37
N LYS A 15 12.80 1.33 4.61
CA LYS A 15 11.82 2.38 4.91
C LYS A 15 10.37 1.88 5.02
N VAL A 16 9.99 0.83 4.28
CA VAL A 16 8.65 0.23 4.36
C VAL A 16 8.58 -0.70 5.56
N LEU A 17 9.63 -1.49 5.79
CA LEU A 17 9.73 -2.37 6.95
C LEU A 17 9.60 -1.62 8.28
N ASP A 18 10.21 -0.44 8.39
CA ASP A 18 10.13 0.41 9.58
C ASP A 18 8.69 0.89 9.89
N ARG A 19 7.77 0.79 8.93
CA ARG A 19 6.35 1.18 9.07
C ARG A 19 5.43 0.01 9.36
N ILE A 20 5.93 -1.23 9.30
CA ILE A 20 5.15 -2.42 9.60
C ILE A 20 5.22 -2.67 11.10
N MET A 21 4.08 -2.56 11.78
CA MET A 21 3.92 -2.87 13.19
C MET A 21 3.20 -4.21 13.34
N ILE A 22 3.73 -5.07 14.20
CA ILE A 22 3.11 -6.35 14.55
C ILE A 22 2.67 -6.22 15.99
N VAL A 23 1.37 -6.30 16.20
CA VAL A 23 0.73 -6.29 17.52
C VAL A 23 0.18 -7.67 17.80
N ASP A 24 0.45 -8.18 18.99
CA ASP A 24 0.08 -9.56 19.36
C ASP A 24 -1.34 -9.64 19.96
N THR A 25 -1.87 -8.50 20.44
CA THR A 25 -3.16 -8.43 21.13
C THR A 25 -3.99 -7.23 20.66
N LEU A 26 -5.32 -7.34 20.82
CA LEU A 26 -6.24 -6.24 20.49
C LEU A 26 -6.06 -5.02 21.41
N ASP A 27 -5.72 -5.24 22.67
CA ASP A 27 -5.46 -4.14 23.60
C ASP A 27 -4.24 -3.31 23.18
N GLU A 28 -3.23 -3.95 22.60
CA GLU A 28 -2.09 -3.26 22.02
C GLU A 28 -2.46 -2.50 20.75
N LEU A 29 -3.28 -3.09 19.88
CA LEU A 29 -3.82 -2.42 18.69
C LEU A 29 -4.56 -1.12 19.04
N HIS A 30 -5.39 -1.14 20.10
CA HIS A 30 -6.16 0.03 20.56
C HIS A 30 -5.30 1.18 21.11
N LYS A 31 -4.02 0.94 21.40
CA LYS A 31 -3.07 2.02 21.76
C LYS A 31 -2.63 2.84 20.55
N TYR A 32 -2.72 2.26 19.35
CA TYR A 32 -2.28 2.87 18.10
C TYR A 32 -3.43 3.39 17.24
N ILE A 33 -4.60 2.75 17.33
CA ILE A 33 -5.79 3.12 16.57
C ILE A 33 -6.98 3.23 17.52
N ASP A 34 -7.70 4.35 17.46
CA ASP A 34 -8.91 4.56 18.25
C ASP A 34 -9.99 3.53 17.88
N LYS A 35 -10.73 3.07 18.88
CA LYS A 35 -11.84 2.13 18.76
C LYS A 35 -12.93 2.65 17.83
N ASP A 36 -13.09 3.97 17.74
CA ASP A 36 -14.09 4.60 16.86
C ASP A 36 -13.83 4.42 15.36
N TYR A 37 -12.60 4.04 15.00
CA TYR A 37 -12.22 3.74 13.62
C TYR A 37 -12.14 2.24 13.32
N LEU A 38 -12.34 1.38 14.32
CA LEU A 38 -12.21 -0.06 14.18
C LEU A 38 -13.57 -0.76 14.06
N PRO A 39 -13.67 -1.81 13.23
CA PRO A 39 -14.83 -2.72 13.20
C PRO A 39 -15.13 -3.37 14.55
N LYS A 40 -16.39 -3.77 14.77
CA LYS A 40 -16.80 -4.50 15.99
C LYS A 40 -16.00 -5.78 16.21
N ASP A 41 -15.63 -6.47 15.14
CA ASP A 41 -14.84 -7.71 15.18
C ASP A 41 -13.43 -7.50 15.77
N TYR A 42 -12.93 -6.26 15.78
CA TYR A 42 -11.68 -5.88 16.42
C TYR A 42 -11.89 -5.10 17.73
N GLY A 43 -13.12 -5.13 18.29
CA GLY A 43 -13.46 -4.44 19.54
C GLY A 43 -13.67 -2.93 19.40
N GLY A 44 -13.94 -2.44 18.19
CA GLY A 44 -14.29 -1.05 17.91
C GLY A 44 -15.80 -0.80 17.79
N THR A 45 -16.17 0.40 17.33
CA THR A 45 -17.58 0.85 17.23
C THR A 45 -18.13 0.89 15.80
N GLN A 46 -17.28 0.74 14.77
CA GLN A 46 -17.70 0.71 13.36
C GLN A 46 -18.52 -0.53 13.03
N LYS A 47 -19.06 -0.60 11.81
CA LYS A 47 -19.72 -1.79 11.25
C LYS A 47 -18.79 -3.01 11.30
N SER A 48 -19.39 -4.20 11.30
CA SER A 48 -18.63 -5.44 11.22
C SER A 48 -17.83 -5.54 9.92
N ILE A 49 -16.79 -6.36 9.93
CA ILE A 49 -15.97 -6.65 8.75
C ILE A 49 -16.84 -7.17 7.61
N SER A 50 -17.84 -8.00 7.92
CA SER A 50 -18.76 -8.55 6.91
C SER A 50 -19.57 -7.45 6.23
N GLU A 51 -20.16 -6.55 7.02
CA GLU A 51 -20.94 -5.42 6.48
C GLU A 51 -20.06 -4.46 5.67
N LEU A 52 -18.84 -4.17 6.16
CA LEU A 52 -17.88 -3.32 5.42
C LEU A 52 -17.45 -3.97 4.10
N SER A 53 -17.23 -5.29 4.10
CA SER A 53 -16.89 -6.04 2.89
C SER A 53 -18.04 -6.02 1.88
N GLU A 54 -19.27 -6.22 2.33
CA GLU A 54 -20.46 -6.16 1.46
C GLU A 54 -20.67 -4.76 0.88
N MET A 55 -20.50 -3.71 1.70
CA MET A 55 -20.55 -2.32 1.26
C MET A 55 -19.50 -2.04 0.18
N LEU A 56 -18.25 -2.48 0.42
CA LEU A 56 -17.15 -2.30 -0.52
C LEU A 56 -17.42 -3.06 -1.83
N GLN A 57 -17.86 -4.32 -1.75
CA GLN A 57 -18.22 -5.10 -2.94
C GLN A 57 -19.34 -4.44 -3.73
N THR A 58 -20.37 -3.95 -3.06
CA THR A 58 -21.49 -3.24 -3.69
C THR A 58 -21.01 -2.01 -4.44
N GLU A 59 -20.16 -1.19 -3.81
CA GLU A 59 -19.57 -0.02 -4.46
C GLU A 59 -18.73 -0.38 -5.69
N PHE A 60 -17.85 -1.38 -5.56
CA PHE A 60 -16.97 -1.81 -6.66
C PHE A 60 -17.73 -2.49 -7.81
N CYS A 61 -18.89 -3.08 -7.53
CA CYS A 61 -19.75 -3.71 -8.54
C CYS A 61 -20.62 -2.71 -9.33
N LYS A 62 -20.65 -1.42 -8.92
CA LYS A 62 -21.36 -0.38 -9.68
C LYS A 62 -20.78 -0.24 -11.08
N GLU A 63 -21.66 0.00 -12.05
CA GLU A 63 -21.25 0.09 -13.45
C GLU A 63 -20.29 1.26 -13.70
N GLU A 64 -20.53 2.39 -13.04
CA GLU A 64 -19.65 3.57 -13.06
C GLU A 64 -18.23 3.24 -12.59
N MET A 65 -18.09 2.45 -11.52
CA MET A 65 -16.78 2.02 -11.02
C MET A 65 -16.07 1.09 -12.00
N LYS A 66 -16.80 0.16 -12.63
CA LYS A 66 -16.22 -0.71 -13.66
C LYS A 66 -15.70 0.10 -14.85
N ILE A 67 -16.49 1.05 -15.33
CA ILE A 67 -16.09 1.95 -16.42
C ILE A 67 -14.83 2.72 -16.00
N PHE A 68 -14.84 3.34 -14.82
CA PHE A 68 -13.68 4.06 -14.27
C PHE A 68 -12.41 3.19 -14.23
N PHE A 69 -12.49 1.97 -13.71
CA PHE A 69 -11.34 1.06 -13.65
C PHE A 69 -10.87 0.63 -15.04
N ASN A 70 -11.78 0.34 -15.97
CA ASN A 70 -11.43 -0.04 -17.34
C ASN A 70 -10.76 1.10 -18.11
N GLU A 71 -11.26 2.33 -17.95
CA GLU A 71 -10.65 3.52 -18.56
C GLU A 71 -9.27 3.78 -17.96
N THR A 72 -9.16 3.71 -16.63
CA THR A 72 -7.89 3.92 -15.91
C THR A 72 -6.86 2.86 -16.24
N ALA A 73 -7.25 1.61 -16.47
CA ALA A 73 -6.35 0.54 -16.87
C ALA A 73 -5.63 0.82 -18.21
N ASN A 74 -6.23 1.65 -19.07
CA ASN A 74 -5.64 2.05 -20.35
C ASN A 74 -4.83 3.35 -20.26
N GLN A 75 -4.86 4.05 -19.12
CA GLN A 75 -4.07 5.27 -18.92
C GLN A 75 -2.58 4.92 -18.87
N LYS A 76 -1.79 5.65 -19.66
CA LYS A 76 -0.34 5.51 -19.74
C LYS A 76 0.29 6.88 -19.56
N SER A 77 1.49 6.88 -18.98
CA SER A 77 2.29 8.10 -18.90
C SER A 77 2.83 8.45 -20.28
N ASP A 78 2.67 9.72 -20.66
CA ASP A 78 3.29 10.29 -21.84
C ASP A 78 4.74 10.64 -21.50
N GLU A 79 5.67 9.72 -21.78
CA GLU A 79 7.09 9.85 -21.40
C GLU A 79 7.79 11.02 -22.10
N ASP A 80 7.25 11.57 -23.20
CA ASP A 80 7.81 12.77 -23.84
C ASP A 80 7.61 14.03 -23.00
N LYS A 81 6.66 14.00 -22.05
CA LYS A 81 6.41 15.09 -21.09
C LYS A 81 7.09 14.88 -19.74
N ARG A 82 7.88 13.80 -19.59
CA ARG A 82 8.59 13.52 -18.34
C ARG A 82 9.67 14.57 -18.10
N LEU A 83 9.59 15.23 -16.94
CA LEU A 83 10.62 16.17 -16.48
C LEU A 83 11.87 15.38 -16.04
N GLY A 84 13.02 15.62 -16.68
CA GLY A 84 14.30 14.95 -16.43
C GLY A 84 14.92 14.37 -17.71
N GLU A 85 16.14 13.80 -17.63
CA GLU A 85 16.76 13.12 -18.77
C GLU A 85 15.99 11.84 -19.15
N LYS A 86 15.85 11.58 -20.46
CA LYS A 86 15.10 10.44 -21.03
C LYS A 86 15.69 9.07 -20.67
N THR A 87 16.91 9.04 -20.14
CA THR A 87 17.63 7.83 -19.74
C THR A 87 18.14 7.97 -18.32
N VAL A 88 17.33 7.55 -17.36
CA VAL A 88 17.88 7.05 -16.11
C VAL A 88 18.27 5.62 -16.42
N ASP A 89 19.55 5.33 -16.61
CA ASP A 89 20.00 3.94 -16.61
C ASP A 89 19.37 3.28 -15.35
N PRO A 90 18.63 2.16 -15.48
CA PRO A 90 17.98 1.50 -14.37
C PRO A 90 18.94 1.16 -13.21
N PHE A 91 20.24 1.11 -13.51
CA PHE A 91 21.33 0.91 -12.55
C PHE A 91 22.01 2.21 -12.12
N ALA A 92 21.84 3.31 -12.84
CA ALA A 92 22.37 4.64 -12.50
C ALA A 92 21.48 5.34 -11.46
N GLY A 93 21.23 4.69 -10.32
CA GLY A 93 20.64 5.34 -9.15
C GLY A 93 21.43 6.62 -8.75
N SER A 94 21.09 7.23 -7.61
CA SER A 94 21.75 8.47 -7.15
C SER A 94 23.23 8.32 -6.74
N PHE A 95 23.92 7.30 -7.24
CA PHE A 95 25.32 7.04 -6.97
C PHE A 95 26.16 8.09 -7.70
N ARG A 96 26.87 8.91 -6.92
CA ARG A 96 27.83 9.86 -7.48
C ARG A 96 28.91 9.04 -8.20
N GLN A 97 29.08 9.29 -9.50
CA GLN A 97 30.17 8.66 -10.26
C GLN A 97 31.50 8.98 -9.57
N LEU A 98 32.26 7.93 -9.24
CA LEU A 98 33.62 8.08 -8.72
C LEU A 98 34.51 8.45 -9.91
N GLN A 99 35.03 9.67 -9.95
CA GLN A 99 36.07 10.04 -10.90
C GLN A 99 37.38 9.38 -10.46
N LEU A 100 37.89 8.48 -11.29
CA LEU A 100 39.23 7.93 -11.13
C LEU A 100 40.16 8.76 -12.01
N ASP A 101 41.18 9.35 -11.40
CA ASP A 101 42.38 9.89 -12.07
C ASP A 101 43.28 8.72 -12.54
#